data_AF-A0A963CF25-F1
#
_entry.id   AF-A0A963CF25-F1
#
_cell.length_a   1.000
_cell.length_b   1.000
_cell.length_c   1.000
_cell.angle_alpha   90.00
_cell.angle_beta   90.00
_cell.angle_gamma   90.00
#
_symmetry.space_group_name_H-M   'P 1'
#
loop_
_entity.id
_entity.type
_entity.pdbx_description
1 polymer ?
#
loop_
_entity_poly.entity_id
_entity_poly.type
_entity_poly.pdbx_seq_one_letter_code
_entity_poly.pdbx_strand_id
1 'polypeptide(L)'
;MVDPRMPSDPVVPSYAEGGSLARRLAAELWDHLWPWSRDGFRRHKALQAAGMALGLAASTMWVIAALGHLAAGAVIGAWFGWSVFEVLVRLGAKPYVKEGPWWGRRYRRAGPMDMLCYVGFKNLLIGASLFLLLKAAGMVVV
;
A
#
# COMPACT_ATOMS: atom_id res chain seq x y z
N MET A 1 -18.80 -19.79 -11.58
CA MET A 1 -20.02 -19.53 -10.78
C MET A 1 -19.59 -18.62 -9.65
N VAL A 2 -20.16 -17.43 -9.53
CA VAL A 2 -19.85 -16.48 -8.44
C VAL A 2 -20.25 -17.13 -7.13
N ASP A 3 -19.35 -17.21 -6.14
CA ASP A 3 -19.69 -17.69 -4.81
C ASP A 3 -20.68 -16.67 -4.19
N PRO A 4 -21.94 -17.06 -3.87
CA PRO A 4 -22.95 -16.14 -3.34
C PRO A 4 -22.58 -15.56 -1.96
N ARG A 5 -21.52 -16.08 -1.32
CA ARG A 5 -20.96 -15.56 -0.07
C ARG A 5 -19.96 -14.42 -0.28
N MET A 6 -19.58 -14.12 -1.52
CA MET A 6 -18.58 -13.09 -1.82
C MET A 6 -19.18 -11.93 -2.63
N PRO A 7 -18.86 -10.67 -2.27
CA PRO A 7 -19.36 -9.49 -2.99
C PRO A 7 -18.88 -9.37 -4.44
N SER A 8 -17.77 -10.01 -4.79
CA SER A 8 -17.17 -9.97 -6.12
C SER A 8 -16.40 -11.25 -6.45
N ASP A 9 -15.99 -11.39 -7.70
CA ASP A 9 -15.31 -12.58 -8.20
C ASP A 9 -14.05 -12.95 -7.39
N PRO A 10 -13.84 -14.24 -7.08
CA PRO A 10 -12.61 -14.71 -6.46
C PRO A 10 -11.41 -14.39 -7.35
N VAL A 11 -10.31 -13.97 -6.71
CA VAL A 11 -9.01 -13.79 -7.35
C VAL A 11 -8.00 -14.69 -6.64
N VAL A 12 -7.08 -15.29 -7.39
CA VAL A 12 -5.93 -15.98 -6.82
C VAL A 12 -4.69 -15.12 -7.09
N PRO A 13 -4.09 -14.50 -6.06
CA PRO A 13 -2.84 -13.77 -6.23
C PRO A 13 -1.72 -14.71 -6.67
N SER A 14 -0.80 -14.22 -7.51
CA SER A 14 0.31 -15.03 -8.04
C SER A 14 1.25 -15.57 -6.97
N TYR A 15 1.30 -14.96 -5.78
CA TYR A 15 2.11 -15.41 -4.65
C TYR A 15 1.36 -16.36 -3.69
N ALA A 16 0.07 -16.61 -3.91
CA ALA A 16 -0.75 -17.42 -3.00
C ALA A 16 -0.53 -18.94 -3.15
N GLU A 17 0.23 -19.36 -4.17
CA GLU A 17 0.54 -20.76 -4.46
C GLU A 17 1.81 -21.21 -3.73
N GLY A 18 1.65 -22.19 -2.82
CA GLY A 18 2.69 -23.11 -2.35
C GLY A 18 3.95 -22.53 -1.67
N GLY A 19 4.13 -22.80 -0.37
CA GLY A 19 5.41 -22.53 0.31
C GLY A 19 5.37 -22.68 1.83
N SER A 20 6.54 -22.57 2.47
CA SER A 20 6.65 -22.51 3.94
C SER A 20 5.96 -21.27 4.50
N LEU A 21 5.52 -21.33 5.77
CA LEU A 21 4.80 -20.23 6.42
C LEU A 21 5.62 -18.92 6.42
N ALA A 22 6.93 -19.00 6.58
CA ALA A 22 7.83 -17.85 6.51
C ALA A 22 7.86 -17.22 5.11
N ARG A 23 7.95 -18.03 4.04
CA ARG A 23 7.93 -17.54 2.65
C ARG A 23 6.60 -16.86 2.35
N ARG A 24 5.49 -17.40 2.87
CA ARG A 24 4.16 -16.80 2.74
C ARG A 24 4.09 -15.44 3.42
N LEU A 25 4.55 -15.31 4.66
CA LEU A 25 4.55 -14.04 5.38
C LEU A 25 5.41 -12.99 4.67
N ALA A 26 6.59 -13.38 4.19
CA ALA A 26 7.45 -12.49 3.41
C ALA A 26 6.78 -12.06 2.09
N ALA A 27 6.14 -12.98 1.38
CA ALA A 27 5.42 -12.67 0.15
C ALA A 27 4.20 -11.78 0.38
N GLU A 28 3.48 -11.99 1.48
CA GLU A 28 2.35 -11.17 1.87
C GLU A 28 2.80 -9.76 2.27
N LEU A 29 3.85 -9.63 3.07
CA LEU A 29 4.44 -8.34 3.42
C LEU A 29 4.92 -7.60 2.17
N TRP A 30 5.63 -8.30 1.28
CA TRP A 30 6.07 -7.75 0.01
C TRP A 30 4.88 -7.29 -0.83
N ASP A 31 3.84 -8.10 -0.96
CA ASP A 31 2.66 -7.74 -1.73
C ASP A 31 1.95 -6.50 -1.16
N HIS A 32 1.85 -6.41 0.16
CA HIS A 32 1.21 -5.29 0.86
C HIS A 32 2.03 -3.99 0.76
N LEU A 33 3.35 -4.06 0.91
CA LEU A 33 4.23 -2.89 0.87
C LEU A 33 4.61 -2.45 -0.55
N TRP A 34 4.66 -3.38 -1.51
CA TRP A 34 5.09 -3.11 -2.87
C TRP A 34 3.88 -2.96 -3.80
N PRO A 35 3.49 -1.72 -4.18
CA PRO A 35 2.29 -1.50 -5.00
C PRO A 35 2.46 -1.91 -6.47
N TRP A 36 3.70 -1.99 -6.98
CA TRP A 36 3.97 -2.29 -8.38
C TRP A 36 3.84 -3.80 -8.71
N SER A 37 3.50 -4.10 -9.96
CA SER A 37 3.54 -5.46 -10.51
C SER A 37 4.15 -5.46 -11.92
N ARG A 38 4.76 -6.59 -12.32
CA ARG A 38 5.34 -6.75 -13.67
C ARG A 38 4.28 -6.54 -14.77
N ASP A 39 3.06 -6.99 -14.53
CA ASP A 39 1.95 -6.82 -15.46
C ASP A 39 1.47 -5.37 -15.53
N GLY A 40 1.47 -4.65 -14.41
CA GLY A 40 1.18 -3.22 -14.38
C GLY A 40 2.21 -2.39 -15.16
N PHE A 41 3.49 -2.77 -15.10
CA PHE A 41 4.55 -2.16 -15.92
C PHE A 41 4.36 -2.40 -17.42
N ARG A 42 3.87 -3.58 -17.83
CA ARG A 42 3.56 -3.85 -19.24
C ARG A 42 2.41 -3.01 -19.78
N ARG A 43 1.41 -2.68 -18.96
CA ARG A 43 0.20 -1.95 -19.38
C ARG A 43 0.35 -0.43 -19.32
N HIS A 44 0.99 0.11 -18.28
CA HIS A 44 1.05 1.56 -18.05
C HIS A 44 2.43 2.03 -17.53
N LYS A 45 3.47 1.93 -18.37
CA LYS A 45 4.86 2.29 -18.02
C LYS A 45 5.00 3.69 -17.41
N ALA A 46 4.34 4.70 -17.97
CA ALA A 46 4.44 6.08 -17.51
C ALA A 46 3.87 6.27 -16.09
N LEU A 47 2.72 5.66 -15.80
CA LEU A 47 2.11 5.70 -14.46
C LEU A 47 3.01 5.02 -13.43
N GLN A 48 3.63 3.89 -13.79
CA GLN A 48 4.53 3.19 -12.88
C GLN A 48 5.84 3.95 -12.62
N ALA A 49 6.41 4.60 -13.64
CA ALA A 49 7.60 5.43 -13.50
C ALA A 49 7.32 6.67 -12.65
N ALA A 50 6.18 7.36 -12.88
CA ALA A 50 5.72 8.44 -12.02
C ALA A 50 5.55 7.97 -10.57
N GLY A 51 5.11 6.73 -10.38
CA GLY A 51 5.00 6.13 -9.07
C GLY A 51 6.30 5.85 -8.36
N MET A 52 7.29 5.36 -9.08
CA MET A 52 8.63 5.20 -8.51
C MET A 52 9.19 6.55 -8.06
N ALA A 53 9.02 7.60 -8.85
CA ALA A 53 9.43 8.96 -8.48
C ALA A 53 8.69 9.47 -7.24
N LEU A 54 7.36 9.28 -7.16
CA LEU A 54 6.56 9.66 -5.99
C LEU A 54 6.92 8.86 -4.74
N GLY A 55 7.23 7.56 -4.88
CA GLY A 55 7.65 6.72 -3.76
C GLY A 55 9.02 7.12 -3.22
N LEU A 56 9.93 7.50 -4.12
CA LEU A 56 11.22 8.07 -3.75
C LEU A 56 11.03 9.40 -3.02
N ALA A 57 10.20 10.30 -3.55
CA ALA A 57 9.89 11.60 -2.94
C ALA A 57 9.28 11.45 -1.53
N ALA A 58 8.30 10.55 -1.38
CA ALA A 58 7.69 10.25 -0.07
C ALA A 58 8.70 9.68 0.93
N SER A 59 9.59 8.79 0.47
CA SER A 59 10.67 8.22 1.29
C SER A 59 11.64 9.30 1.75
N THR A 60 12.07 10.19 0.85
CA THR A 60 12.96 11.31 1.16
C THR A 60 12.31 12.28 2.15
N MET A 61 11.01 12.51 2.04
CA MET A 61 10.31 13.40 2.97
C MET A 61 10.27 12.87 4.40
N TRP A 62 10.19 11.56 4.62
CA TRP A 62 10.35 11.00 5.96
C TRP A 62 11.75 11.22 6.52
N VAL A 63 12.80 11.13 5.70
CA VAL A 63 14.17 11.42 6.11
C VAL A 63 14.34 12.89 6.48
N ILE A 64 13.89 13.81 5.63
CA ILE A 64 13.96 15.25 5.90
C ILE A 64 13.15 15.62 7.14
N ALA A 65 12.01 14.97 7.36
CA ALA A 65 11.20 15.14 8.58
C ALA A 65 11.93 14.65 9.82
N ALA A 66 12.62 13.49 9.74
CA ALA A 66 13.43 12.98 10.84
C ALA A 66 14.62 13.89 11.17
N LEU A 67 15.13 14.65 10.19
CA LEU A 67 16.16 15.67 10.40
C LEU A 67 15.60 16.99 10.97
N GLY A 68 14.28 17.08 11.22
CA GLY A 68 13.64 18.28 11.77
C GLY A 68 13.43 19.42 10.78
N HIS A 69 13.58 19.17 9.47
CA HIS A 69 13.53 20.21 8.43
C HIS A 69 12.16 20.35 7.74
N LEU A 70 11.14 19.59 8.16
CA LEU A 70 9.79 19.64 7.59
C LEU A 70 8.75 19.90 8.66
N ALA A 71 7.81 20.80 8.35
CA ALA A 71 6.60 20.99 9.14
C ALA A 71 5.73 19.73 9.09
N ALA A 72 5.04 19.42 10.19
CA ALA A 72 4.16 18.26 10.29
C ALA A 72 3.11 18.22 9.16
N GLY A 73 2.53 19.38 8.79
CA GLY A 73 1.57 19.48 7.69
C GLY A 73 2.14 19.07 6.33
N ALA A 74 3.43 19.35 6.06
CA ALA A 74 4.08 18.94 4.82
C ALA A 74 4.26 17.41 4.77
N VAL A 75 4.64 16.78 5.88
CA VAL A 75 4.75 15.32 5.99
C VAL A 75 3.39 14.65 5.75
N ILE A 76 2.34 15.18 6.37
CA ILE A 76 0.96 14.67 6.20
C ILE A 76 0.52 14.82 4.73
N GLY A 77 0.72 16.00 4.13
CA GLY A 77 0.33 16.24 2.74
C GLY A 77 1.03 15.32 1.74
N ALA A 78 2.34 15.10 1.93
CA ALA A 78 3.09 14.18 1.07
C ALA A 78 2.67 12.72 1.24
N TRP A 79 2.44 12.29 2.49
CA TRP A 79 1.97 10.95 2.78
C TRP A 79 0.56 10.69 2.24
N PHE A 80 -0.31 11.71 2.30
CA PHE A 80 -1.62 11.68 1.66
C PHE A 80 -1.49 11.56 0.14
N GLY A 81 -0.64 12.38 -0.49
CA GLY A 81 -0.36 12.31 -1.93
C GLY A 81 0.13 10.92 -2.36
N TRP A 82 1.06 10.33 -1.60
CA TRP A 82 1.50 8.95 -1.80
C TRP A 82 0.34 7.95 -1.71
N SER A 83 -0.55 8.11 -0.74
CA SER A 83 -1.70 7.23 -0.54
C SER A 83 -2.70 7.29 -1.69
N VAL A 84 -3.02 8.49 -2.19
CA VAL A 84 -3.89 8.67 -3.38
C VAL A 84 -3.25 8.01 -4.60
N PHE A 85 -1.95 8.24 -4.80
CA PHE A 85 -1.22 7.65 -5.92
C PHE A 85 -1.21 6.11 -5.85
N GLU A 86 -1.01 5.55 -4.66
CA GLU A 86 -0.99 4.11 -4.46
C GLU A 86 -2.33 3.45 -4.80
N VAL A 87 -3.47 4.10 -4.50
CA VAL A 87 -4.80 3.64 -4.93
C VAL A 87 -4.84 3.48 -6.45
N LEU A 88 -4.38 4.49 -7.20
CA LEU A 88 -4.40 4.48 -8.67
C LEU A 88 -3.55 3.35 -9.24
N VAL A 89 -2.34 3.16 -8.72
CA VAL A 89 -1.45 2.08 -9.17
C VAL A 89 -2.01 0.71 -8.85
N ARG A 90 -2.53 0.50 -7.64
CA ARG A 90 -3.06 -0.81 -7.25
C ARG A 90 -4.33 -1.15 -7.99
N LEU A 91 -5.20 -0.18 -8.31
CA LEU A 91 -6.35 -0.43 -9.19
C LEU A 91 -5.92 -0.93 -10.59
N GLY A 92 -4.81 -0.43 -11.14
CA GLY A 92 -4.32 -0.89 -12.45
C GLY A 92 -3.49 -2.18 -12.40
N ALA A 93 -2.77 -2.41 -11.30
CA ALA A 93 -1.73 -3.45 -11.22
C ALA A 93 -2.11 -4.65 -10.34
N LYS A 94 -2.90 -4.43 -9.29
CA LYS A 94 -3.31 -5.40 -8.26
C LYS A 94 -4.75 -5.13 -7.77
N PRO A 95 -5.78 -5.23 -8.64
CA PRO A 95 -7.16 -4.88 -8.29
C PRO A 95 -7.85 -5.98 -7.48
N TYR A 96 -7.26 -6.37 -6.36
CA TYR A 96 -7.81 -7.36 -5.44
C TYR A 96 -7.56 -6.96 -4.00
N VAL A 97 -8.46 -7.40 -3.13
CA VAL A 97 -8.37 -7.23 -1.67
C VAL A 97 -8.61 -8.57 -0.99
N LYS A 98 -8.09 -8.69 0.22
CA LYS A 98 -8.27 -9.88 1.06
C LYS A 98 -9.62 -9.82 1.75
N GLU A 99 -10.34 -10.94 1.74
CA GLU A 99 -11.68 -11.07 2.29
C GLU A 99 -11.72 -11.85 3.59
N GLY A 100 -12.46 -11.30 4.55
CA GLY A 100 -12.57 -11.83 5.91
C GLY A 100 -11.37 -11.44 6.78
N PRO A 101 -11.05 -12.24 7.82
CA PRO A 101 -9.94 -11.94 8.70
C PRO A 101 -8.63 -11.77 7.93
N TRP A 102 -7.78 -10.85 8.38
CA TRP A 102 -6.51 -10.54 7.72
C TRP A 102 -5.55 -11.75 7.65
N TRP A 103 -5.73 -12.79 8.45
CA TRP A 103 -4.98 -14.05 8.38
C TRP A 103 -5.57 -15.08 7.39
N GLY A 104 -6.70 -14.77 6.75
CA GLY A 104 -7.40 -15.64 5.81
C GLY A 104 -6.62 -15.89 4.51
N ARG A 105 -7.26 -16.51 3.52
CA ARG A 105 -6.66 -16.75 2.19
C ARG A 105 -7.61 -16.47 1.04
N ARG A 106 -8.77 -15.88 1.33
CA ARG A 106 -9.75 -15.52 0.31
C ARG A 106 -9.40 -14.14 -0.20
N TYR A 107 -9.32 -14.00 -1.51
CA TYR A 107 -9.15 -12.73 -2.17
C TYR A 107 -10.27 -12.55 -3.16
N ARG A 108 -10.75 -11.32 -3.30
CA ARG A 108 -11.77 -10.94 -4.27
C ARG A 108 -11.30 -9.76 -5.09
N ARG A 109 -11.94 -9.55 -6.23
CA ARG A 109 -11.72 -8.36 -7.05
C ARG A 109 -12.14 -7.10 -6.30
N ALA A 110 -11.26 -6.11 -6.25
CA ALA A 110 -11.49 -4.85 -5.55
C ALA A 110 -12.13 -3.80 -6.46
N GLY A 111 -13.17 -3.14 -5.97
CA GLY A 111 -13.66 -1.89 -6.53
C GLY A 111 -12.83 -0.68 -6.07
N PRO A 112 -13.14 0.53 -6.57
CA PRO A 112 -12.45 1.75 -6.15
C PRO A 112 -12.53 2.03 -4.65
N MET A 113 -13.72 1.85 -4.05
CA MET A 113 -13.93 2.06 -2.62
C MET A 113 -13.20 1.03 -1.77
N ASP A 114 -13.17 -0.24 -2.21
CA ASP A 114 -12.40 -1.28 -1.53
C ASP A 114 -10.91 -0.92 -1.49
N MET A 115 -10.38 -0.43 -2.61
CA MET A 115 -8.97 -0.04 -2.70
C MET A 115 -8.67 1.20 -1.87
N LEU A 116 -9.58 2.19 -1.85
CA LEU A 116 -9.45 3.39 -1.04
C LEU A 116 -9.41 3.05 0.45
N CYS A 117 -10.33 2.21 0.92
CA CYS A 117 -10.35 1.75 2.31
C CYS A 117 -9.11 0.93 2.65
N TYR A 118 -8.71 0.01 1.76
CA TYR A 118 -7.55 -0.84 1.96
C TYR A 118 -6.23 -0.05 2.03
N VAL A 119 -5.98 0.85 1.06
CA VAL A 119 -4.79 1.70 1.03
C VAL A 119 -4.84 2.74 2.14
N GLY A 120 -5.97 3.41 2.31
CA GLY A 120 -6.16 4.43 3.33
C GLY A 120 -5.90 3.89 4.73
N PHE A 121 -6.47 2.74 5.07
CA PHE A 121 -6.25 2.12 6.38
C PHE A 121 -4.79 1.76 6.63
N LYS A 122 -4.14 1.03 5.70
CA LYS A 122 -2.75 0.61 5.92
C LYS A 122 -1.78 1.80 5.94
N ASN A 123 -1.97 2.78 5.05
CA ASN A 123 -1.07 3.92 4.98
C ASN A 123 -1.30 4.84 6.17
N LEU A 124 -2.53 5.00 6.65
CA LEU A 124 -2.80 5.70 7.90
C LEU A 124 -2.08 5.05 9.07
N LEU A 125 -2.16 3.72 9.22
CA LEU A 125 -1.47 3.01 10.29
C LEU A 125 0.06 3.18 10.21
N ILE A 126 0.64 3.02 9.02
CA ILE A 126 2.08 3.18 8.81
C ILE A 126 2.50 4.62 9.11
N GLY A 127 1.81 5.60 8.52
CA GLY A 127 2.10 7.02 8.69
C GLY A 127 1.94 7.49 10.13
N ALA A 128 0.88 7.07 10.82
CA ALA A 128 0.67 7.37 12.22
C ALA A 128 1.77 6.75 13.10
N SER A 129 2.14 5.49 12.85
CA SER A 129 3.20 4.81 13.59
C SER A 129 4.54 5.53 13.41
N LEU A 130 4.92 5.85 12.17
CA LEU A 130 6.14 6.60 11.86
C LEU A 130 6.13 7.98 12.52
N PHE A 131 5.03 8.72 12.41
CA PHE A 131 4.90 10.04 13.00
C PHE A 131 5.02 10.01 14.53
N LEU A 132 4.36 9.05 15.19
CA LEU A 132 4.44 8.88 16.64
C LEU A 132 5.84 8.50 17.10
N LEU A 133 6.55 7.64 16.35
CA LEU A 133 7.94 7.29 16.65
C LEU A 133 8.88 8.50 16.50
N LEU A 134 8.73 9.27 15.42
CA LEU A 134 9.54 10.48 15.22
C LEU A 134 9.27 11.54 16.30
N LYS A 135 8.01 11.72 16.68
CA LYS A 135 7.61 12.60 17.78
C LYS A 135 8.19 12.12 19.12
N ALA A 136 8.11 10.82 19.41
CA ALA A 136 8.67 10.25 20.64
C ALA A 136 10.20 10.41 20.73
N ALA A 137 10.89 10.42 19.58
CA ALA A 137 12.32 10.67 19.49
C ALA A 137 12.70 12.17 19.48
N GLY A 138 11.73 13.09 19.56
CA GLY A 138 11.97 14.53 19.51
C GLY A 138 12.37 15.07 18.13
N MET A 139 12.18 14.28 17.07
CA MET A 139 12.58 14.61 15.70
C MET A 139 11.53 15.42 14.93
N VAL A 140 10.29 15.47 15.42
CA VAL A 140 9.20 16.24 14.81
C VAL A 140 8.61 17.19 15.85
N VAL A 141 8.63 18.48 15.55
CA VAL A 141 7.97 19.54 16.32
C VAL A 141 6.55 19.71 15.78
N VAL A 142 5.57 19.67 16.68
CA VAL A 142 4.13 19.87 16.35
C VAL A 142 3.77 21.33 16.51
#